data_AF-A0A832J0V3-F1
#
_entry.id   AF-A0A832J0V3-F1
#
_cell.length_a   1.000
_cell.length_b   1.000
_cell.length_c   1.000
_cell.angle_alpha   90.00
_cell.angle_beta   90.00
_cell.angle_gamma   90.00
#
_symmetry.space_group_name_H-M   'P 1'
#
loop_
_entity.id
_entity.type
_entity.pdbx_description
1 polymer ?
#
loop_
_entity_poly.entity_id
_entity_poly.type
_entity_poly.pdbx_seq_one_letter_code
_entity_poly.pdbx_strand_id
1 'polypeptide(L)'
;MRLTGLDIARFIAFTGMVLVNFRIAAQVTGSTDWASQITHLLEGRAAALFVTLAGVGISLANAPASLMAKRALFLFAIGLLNQTIFEADILHYYGVYFLCAIPMMRLSPRGLLIAAGGILLISFIMLIGLNYEAGWNWATLQYADFWTPTGFIRNLFYN
;
A
#
# COMPACT_ATOMS: atom_id res chain seq x y z
N MET A 1 -20.12 8.59 -13.21
CA MET A 1 -20.36 7.35 -13.99
C MET A 1 -19.66 6.21 -13.27
N ARG A 2 -20.34 5.07 -13.05
CA ARG A 2 -19.68 3.85 -12.54
C ARG A 2 -19.10 3.10 -13.73
N LEU A 3 -17.81 2.80 -13.70
CA LEU A 3 -17.12 2.06 -14.75
C LEU A 3 -16.97 0.62 -14.28
N THR A 4 -17.88 -0.26 -14.70
CA THR A 4 -17.93 -1.66 -14.23
C THR A 4 -16.60 -2.38 -14.42
N GLY A 5 -15.90 -2.16 -15.54
CA GLY A 5 -14.58 -2.75 -15.78
C GLY A 5 -13.52 -2.30 -14.77
N LEU A 6 -13.55 -1.03 -14.36
CA LEU A 6 -12.64 -0.48 -13.36
C LEU A 6 -12.95 -1.04 -11.96
N ASP A 7 -14.23 -1.22 -11.64
CA ASP A 7 -14.67 -1.82 -10.38
C ASP A 7 -14.25 -3.31 -10.31
N ILE A 8 -14.41 -4.08 -11.38
CA ILE A 8 -13.95 -5.47 -11.49
C ILE A 8 -12.43 -5.55 -11.34
N ALA A 9 -11.67 -4.70 -12.04
CA ALA A 9 -10.21 -4.71 -11.98
C ALA A 9 -9.70 -4.40 -10.56
N ARG A 10 -10.34 -3.47 -9.84
CA ARG A 10 -10.00 -3.19 -8.44
C ARG A 10 -10.32 -4.37 -7.53
N PHE A 11 -11.45 -5.02 -7.74
CA PHE A 11 -11.83 -6.20 -6.96
C PHE A 11 -10.83 -7.35 -7.12
N ILE A 12 -10.37 -7.59 -8.36
CA ILE A 12 -9.33 -8.59 -8.65
C ILE A 12 -8.02 -8.21 -7.96
N ALA A 13 -7.59 -6.95 -8.09
CA ALA A 13 -6.35 -6.48 -7.46
C ALA A 13 -6.42 -6.58 -5.93
N PHE A 14 -7.53 -6.16 -5.32
CA PHE A 14 -7.78 -6.29 -3.89
C PHE A 14 -7.74 -7.74 -3.41
N THR A 15 -8.47 -8.63 -4.10
CA THR A 15 -8.48 -10.07 -3.78
C THR A 15 -7.07 -10.65 -3.85
N GLY A 16 -6.28 -10.27 -4.87
CA GLY A 16 -4.90 -10.72 -4.99
C GLY A 16 -4.01 -10.27 -3.82
N MET A 17 -4.15 -9.01 -3.38
CA MET A 17 -3.41 -8.51 -2.22
C MET A 17 -3.81 -9.20 -0.93
N VAL A 18 -5.12 -9.45 -0.73
CA VAL A 18 -5.63 -10.20 0.42
C VAL A 18 -5.00 -11.60 0.44
N LEU A 19 -5.04 -12.33 -0.67
CA LEU A 19 -4.46 -13.67 -0.77
C LEU A 19 -2.96 -13.70 -0.44
N VAL A 20 -2.19 -12.76 -0.99
CA VAL A 20 -0.74 -12.68 -0.73
C VAL A 20 -0.46 -12.37 0.74
N ASN A 21 -1.13 -11.37 1.32
CA ASN A 21 -0.91 -10.99 2.72
C ASN A 21 -1.37 -12.06 3.71
N PHE A 22 -2.49 -12.74 3.44
CA PHE A 22 -2.93 -13.86 4.26
C PHE A 22 -1.94 -15.03 4.23
N ARG A 23 -1.36 -15.34 3.07
CA ARG A 23 -0.32 -16.36 2.96
C ARG A 23 0.89 -16.01 3.84
N ILE A 24 1.34 -14.76 3.79
CA ILE A 24 2.47 -14.25 4.59
C ILE A 24 2.14 -14.34 6.09
N ALA A 25 0.97 -13.85 6.50
CA ALA A 25 0.54 -13.88 7.90
C ALA A 25 0.35 -15.30 8.46
N ALA A 26 -0.13 -16.24 7.63
CA ALA A 26 -0.27 -17.63 8.00
C ALA A 26 1.06 -18.41 7.96
N GLN A 27 2.18 -17.76 7.61
CA GLN A 27 3.51 -18.34 7.48
C GLN A 27 3.53 -19.62 6.64
N VAL A 28 2.70 -19.67 5.60
CA VAL A 28 2.60 -20.85 4.74
C VAL A 28 3.85 -20.91 3.86
N THR A 29 4.66 -21.95 4.07
CA THR A 29 5.82 -22.23 3.25
C THR A 29 5.40 -22.49 1.81
N GLY A 30 6.09 -21.84 0.86
CA GLY A 30 5.85 -22.07 -0.56
C GLY A 30 6.11 -23.53 -0.92
N SER A 31 5.14 -24.14 -1.59
CA SER A 31 5.27 -25.49 -2.18
C SER A 31 5.14 -25.40 -3.70
N THR A 32 5.28 -26.52 -4.40
CA THR A 32 5.05 -26.61 -5.86
C THR A 32 3.57 -26.75 -6.24
N ASP A 33 2.65 -26.67 -5.28
CA ASP A 33 1.22 -26.72 -5.55
C ASP A 33 0.71 -25.52 -6.36
N TRP A 34 -0.47 -25.68 -6.95
CA TRP A 34 -1.09 -24.67 -7.79
C TRP A 34 -1.45 -23.39 -7.00
N ALA A 35 -1.73 -23.50 -5.70
CA ALA A 35 -2.09 -22.37 -4.85
C ALA A 35 -0.89 -21.46 -4.58
N SER A 36 0.27 -22.04 -4.28
CA SER A 36 1.55 -21.37 -4.13
C SER A 36 1.96 -20.67 -5.43
N GLN A 37 1.78 -21.33 -6.58
CA GLN A 37 2.04 -20.70 -7.89
C GLN A 37 1.16 -19.46 -8.13
N ILE A 38 -0.13 -19.53 -7.80
CA ILE A 38 -1.03 -18.37 -7.94
C ILE A 38 -0.60 -17.22 -7.02
N THR A 39 -0.30 -17.49 -5.76
CA THR A 39 0.12 -16.44 -4.82
C THR A 39 1.44 -15.79 -5.23
N HIS A 40 2.41 -16.57 -5.71
CA HIS A 40 3.66 -16.04 -6.27
C HIS A 40 3.45 -15.18 -7.52
N LEU A 41 2.49 -15.52 -8.39
CA LEU A 41 2.16 -14.70 -9.56
C LEU A 41 1.50 -13.36 -9.18
N LEU A 42 0.81 -13.31 -8.03
CA LEU A 42 0.10 -12.13 -7.54
C LEU A 42 1.00 -11.23 -6.68
N GLU A 43 2.02 -11.80 -6.05
CA GLU A 43 2.97 -11.09 -5.19
C GLU A 43 3.62 -9.91 -5.91
N GLY A 44 3.54 -8.72 -5.31
CA GLY A 44 3.97 -7.44 -5.90
C GLY A 44 3.07 -6.92 -7.03
N ARG A 45 2.57 -7.78 -7.91
CA ARG A 45 1.75 -7.38 -9.09
C ARG A 45 0.36 -6.89 -8.70
N ALA A 46 -0.29 -7.56 -7.74
CA ALA A 46 -1.61 -7.16 -7.25
C ALA A 46 -1.57 -5.77 -6.61
N ALA A 47 -0.52 -5.46 -5.85
CA ALA A 47 -0.30 -4.15 -5.25
C ALA A 47 -0.08 -3.06 -6.32
N ALA A 48 0.80 -3.31 -7.30
CA ALA A 48 1.05 -2.38 -8.40
C ALA A 48 -0.22 -2.08 -9.21
N LEU A 49 -1.02 -3.12 -9.50
CA LEU A 49 -2.30 -2.96 -10.19
C LEU A 49 -3.28 -2.14 -9.35
N PHE A 50 -3.43 -2.47 -8.06
CA PHE A 50 -4.36 -1.77 -7.16
C PHE A 50 -4.04 -0.28 -7.06
N VAL A 51 -2.78 0.08 -6.82
CA VAL A 51 -2.35 1.48 -6.68
C VAL A 51 -2.58 2.25 -7.98
N THR A 52 -2.28 1.64 -9.13
CA THR A 52 -2.52 2.26 -10.44
C THR A 52 -4.01 2.54 -10.67
N LEU A 53 -4.88 1.55 -10.39
CA LEU A 53 -6.33 1.70 -10.53
C LEU A 53 -6.93 2.65 -9.50
N ALA A 54 -6.30 2.80 -8.33
CA ALA A 54 -6.68 3.78 -7.33
C ALA A 54 -6.37 5.20 -7.82
N GLY A 55 -5.18 5.43 -8.39
CA GLY A 55 -4.82 6.72 -9.01
C GLY A 55 -5.77 7.12 -10.15
N VAL A 56 -6.05 6.19 -11.06
CA VAL A 56 -7.05 6.38 -12.14
C VAL A 56 -8.45 6.61 -11.55
N GLY A 57 -8.80 5.90 -10.47
CA GLY A 57 -10.07 6.10 -9.79
C GLY A 57 -10.26 7.48 -9.20
N ILE A 58 -9.23 7.96 -8.53
CA ILE A 58 -9.19 9.27 -7.91
C ILE A 58 -9.29 10.37 -8.97
N SER A 59 -8.54 10.26 -10.07
CA SER A 59 -8.58 11.25 -11.15
C SER A 59 -9.95 11.33 -11.84
N LEU A 60 -10.66 10.21 -11.96
CA LEU A 60 -12.00 10.15 -12.57
C LEU A 60 -13.13 10.54 -11.61
N ALA A 61 -12.95 10.37 -10.29
CA ALA A 61 -14.00 10.57 -9.31
C ALA A 61 -14.45 12.03 -9.17
N ASN A 62 -13.58 13.00 -9.46
CA ASN A 62 -13.81 14.44 -9.27
C ASN A 62 -14.43 14.78 -7.90
N ALA A 63 -14.05 14.03 -6.85
CA ALA A 63 -14.58 14.21 -5.51
C ALA A 63 -13.92 15.43 -4.84
N PRO A 64 -14.64 16.16 -3.97
CA PRO A 64 -14.04 17.25 -3.20
C PRO A 64 -12.94 16.69 -2.29
N ALA A 65 -11.81 17.41 -2.21
CA ALA A 65 -10.65 17.02 -1.42
C ALA A 65 -10.99 16.72 0.05
N SER A 66 -11.96 17.44 0.63
CA SER A 66 -12.42 17.22 2.00
C SER A 66 -13.10 15.85 2.18
N LEU A 67 -13.86 15.39 1.19
CA LEU A 67 -14.48 14.06 1.22
C LEU A 67 -13.44 12.95 1.07
N MET A 68 -12.46 13.15 0.19
CA MET A 68 -11.34 12.23 0.04
C MET A 68 -10.53 12.11 1.33
N ALA A 69 -10.22 13.24 1.96
CA ALA A 69 -9.49 13.27 3.23
C ALA A 69 -10.25 12.53 4.34
N LYS A 70 -11.58 12.73 4.46
CA LYS A 70 -12.41 11.99 5.42
C LYS A 70 -12.38 10.48 5.18
N ARG A 71 -12.50 10.04 3.92
CA ARG A 71 -12.45 8.61 3.56
C ARG A 71 -11.08 8.00 3.82
N ALA A 72 -10.01 8.73 3.48
CA ALA A 72 -8.63 8.30 3.70
C ALA A 72 -8.31 8.21 5.19
N LEU A 73 -8.74 9.20 6.00
CA LEU A 73 -8.58 9.17 7.45
C LEU A 73 -9.41 8.06 8.11
N PHE A 74 -10.62 7.81 7.62
CA PHE A 74 -11.43 6.69 8.08
C PHE A 74 -10.74 5.35 7.79
N LEU A 75 -10.22 5.17 6.57
CA LEU A 75 -9.48 3.98 6.17
C LEU A 75 -8.21 3.82 7.02
N PHE A 76 -7.50 4.91 7.28
CA PHE A 76 -6.33 4.94 8.13
C PHE A 76 -6.66 4.48 9.57
N ALA A 77 -7.71 5.05 10.17
CA ALA A 77 -8.13 4.70 11.52
C ALA A 77 -8.53 3.22 11.63
N ILE A 78 -9.27 2.70 10.64
CA ILE A 78 -9.62 1.28 10.59
C ILE A 78 -8.37 0.42 10.40
N GLY A 79 -7.43 0.83 9.55
CA GLY A 79 -6.16 0.10 9.35
C GLY A 79 -5.35 0.00 10.64
N LEU A 80 -5.24 1.10 11.40
CA LEU A 80 -4.58 1.08 12.71
C LEU A 80 -5.28 0.15 13.71
N LEU A 81 -6.62 0.13 13.72
CA LEU A 81 -7.37 -0.81 14.54
C LEU A 81 -7.14 -2.25 14.08
N ASN A 82 -7.12 -2.50 12.77
CA ASN A 82 -6.88 -3.81 12.18
C ASN A 82 -5.47 -4.33 12.52
N GLN A 83 -4.46 -3.46 12.56
CA GLN A 83 -3.09 -3.79 12.95
C GLN A 83 -2.99 -4.44 14.34
N THR A 84 -3.95 -4.16 15.24
CA THR A 84 -3.98 -4.78 16.59
C THR A 84 -4.38 -6.25 16.57
N ILE A 85 -5.01 -6.72 15.48
CA ILE A 85 -5.53 -8.08 15.31
C ILE A 85 -4.75 -8.83 14.23
N PHE A 86 -4.35 -8.13 13.17
CA PHE A 86 -3.75 -8.70 11.97
C PHE A 86 -2.59 -7.83 11.48
N GLU A 87 -1.36 -8.33 11.63
CA GLU A 87 -0.15 -7.55 11.36
C GLU A 87 0.13 -7.31 9.87
N ALA A 88 -0.41 -8.15 8.98
CA ALA A 88 -0.29 -7.98 7.52
C ALA A 88 -1.38 -7.04 6.94
N ASP A 89 -1.71 -5.97 7.68
CA ASP A 89 -2.65 -4.94 7.23
C ASP A 89 -2.07 -4.08 6.11
N ILE A 90 -2.92 -3.77 5.13
CA ILE A 90 -2.61 -2.86 4.03
C ILE A 90 -3.37 -1.53 4.13
N LEU A 91 -4.39 -1.43 4.99
CA LEU A 91 -5.31 -0.30 5.04
C LEU A 91 -4.64 0.99 5.53
N HIS A 92 -3.77 0.91 6.54
CA HIS A 92 -3.12 2.11 7.08
C HIS A 92 -2.18 2.76 6.04
N TYR A 93 -1.45 1.95 5.25
CA TYR A 93 -0.67 2.44 4.11
C TYR A 93 -1.57 3.18 3.11
N TYR A 94 -2.70 2.59 2.71
CA TYR A 94 -3.62 3.25 1.76
C TYR A 94 -4.25 4.52 2.32
N GLY A 95 -4.59 4.53 3.61
CA GLY A 95 -5.11 5.71 4.28
C GLY A 95 -4.16 6.90 4.14
N VAL A 96 -2.86 6.70 4.39
CA VAL A 96 -1.87 7.78 4.24
C VAL A 96 -1.61 8.10 2.78
N TYR A 97 -1.42 7.10 1.91
CA TYR A 97 -1.12 7.35 0.50
C TYR A 97 -2.28 8.02 -0.25
N PHE A 98 -3.53 7.78 0.13
CA PHE A 98 -4.66 8.55 -0.39
C PHE A 98 -4.68 10.00 0.10
N LEU A 99 -4.22 10.28 1.32
CA LEU A 99 -4.00 11.66 1.76
C LEU A 99 -2.89 12.33 0.93
N CYS A 100 -1.78 11.63 0.68
CA CYS A 100 -0.70 12.12 -0.18
C CYS A 100 -1.14 12.35 -1.64
N ALA A 101 -2.12 11.58 -2.15
CA ALA A 101 -2.64 11.75 -3.50
C ALA A 101 -3.42 13.06 -3.71
N ILE A 102 -4.06 13.60 -2.66
CA ILE A 102 -4.88 14.83 -2.74
C ILE A 102 -4.13 16.03 -3.32
N PRO A 103 -2.94 16.43 -2.79
CA PRO A 103 -2.18 17.53 -3.38
C PRO A 103 -1.65 17.19 -4.78
N MET A 104 -1.39 15.91 -5.08
CA MET A 104 -0.91 15.48 -6.39
C MET A 104 -1.93 15.72 -7.51
N MET A 105 -3.23 15.67 -7.20
CA MET A 105 -4.30 15.97 -8.16
C MET A 105 -4.26 17.42 -8.69
N ARG A 106 -3.57 18.33 -7.99
CA ARG A 106 -3.43 19.74 -8.40
C ARG A 106 -2.20 19.99 -9.26
N LEU A 107 -1.32 19.01 -9.40
CA LEU A 107 -0.08 19.14 -10.16
C LEU A 107 -0.33 19.00 -11.66
N SER A 108 0.46 19.72 -12.45
CA SER A 108 0.51 19.50 -13.90
C SER A 108 1.12 18.13 -14.22
N PRO A 109 0.92 17.57 -15.43
CA PRO A 109 1.56 16.31 -15.82
C PRO A 109 3.09 16.31 -15.64
N ARG A 110 3.75 17.45 -15.90
CA ARG A 110 5.19 17.62 -15.63
C ARG A 110 5.50 17.58 -14.13
N GLY A 111 4.66 18.24 -13.32
CA GLY A 111 4.78 18.19 -11.86
C GLY A 111 4.64 16.78 -11.30
N LEU A 112 3.71 15.98 -11.84
CA LEU A 112 3.56 14.57 -11.46
C LEU A 112 4.80 13.73 -11.82
N LEU A 113 5.38 13.94 -13.02
CA LEU A 113 6.61 13.25 -13.42
C LEU A 113 7.80 13.62 -12.53
N ILE A 114 7.96 14.91 -12.20
CA ILE A 114 9.00 15.37 -11.28
C ILE A 114 8.79 14.77 -9.89
N ALA A 115 7.55 14.75 -9.38
CA ALA A 115 7.23 14.17 -8.09
C ALA A 115 7.52 12.65 -8.06
N ALA A 116 7.14 11.91 -9.11
CA ALA A 116 7.43 10.50 -9.24
C ALA A 116 8.95 10.23 -9.29
N GLY A 117 9.70 11.00 -10.09
CA GLY A 117 11.16 10.91 -10.15
C GLY A 117 11.82 11.26 -8.82
N GLY A 118 11.31 12.27 -8.12
CA GLY A 118 11.77 12.66 -6.79
C GLY A 118 11.53 11.58 -5.74
N ILE A 119 10.34 10.96 -5.72
CA ILE A 119 10.03 9.85 -4.83
C ILE A 119 10.97 8.67 -5.10
N LEU A 120 11.15 8.28 -6.37
CA LEU A 120 12.07 7.20 -6.74
C LEU A 120 13.51 7.47 -6.32
N LEU A 121 14.00 8.69 -6.54
CA LEU A 121 15.35 9.09 -6.13
C LEU A 121 15.51 9.06 -4.61
N ILE A 122 14.53 9.59 -3.88
CA ILE A 122 14.53 9.57 -2.41
C ILE A 122 14.53 8.12 -1.90
N SER A 123 13.66 7.26 -2.41
CA SER A 123 13.61 5.85 -2.04
C SER A 123 14.92 5.13 -2.33
N PHE A 124 15.56 5.42 -3.47
CA PHE A 124 16.87 4.85 -3.82
C PHE A 124 17.98 5.30 -2.87
N ILE A 125 18.03 6.60 -2.53
CA ILE A 125 18.98 7.13 -1.55
C ILE A 125 18.76 6.48 -0.18
N MET A 126 17.51 6.35 0.26
CA MET A 126 17.16 5.68 1.51
C MET A 126 17.60 4.21 1.50
N LEU A 127 17.43 3.49 0.39
CA LEU A 127 17.83 2.09 0.28
C LEU A 127 19.34 1.89 0.46
N ILE A 128 20.16 2.84 -0.01
CA ILE A 128 21.63 2.79 0.11
C ILE A 128 22.10 3.29 1.48
N GLY A 129 21.44 4.32 2.02
CA GLY A 129 21.90 5.02 3.23
C GLY A 129 21.32 4.52 4.55
N LEU A 130 20.19 3.82 4.52
CA LEU A 130 19.48 3.34 5.71
C LEU A 130 19.45 1.81 5.76
N ASN A 131 19.19 1.26 6.93
CA ASN A 131 19.03 -0.17 7.11
C ASN A 131 17.55 -0.56 6.92
N TYR A 132 17.23 -1.16 5.78
CA TYR A 132 15.88 -1.66 5.46
C TYR A 132 15.38 -2.75 6.43
N GLU A 133 16.28 -3.50 7.07
CA GLU A 133 15.87 -4.53 8.03
C GLU A 133 15.57 -3.97 9.42
N ALA A 134 15.84 -2.68 9.66
CA ALA A 134 15.64 -2.08 10.97
C ALA A 134 14.16 -2.13 11.38
N GLY A 135 13.89 -2.78 12.51
CA GLY A 135 12.54 -2.97 13.05
C GLY A 135 11.89 -4.29 12.68
N TRP A 136 12.40 -5.04 11.69
CA TRP A 136 11.82 -6.32 11.32
C TRP A 136 12.40 -7.48 12.12
N ASN A 137 11.53 -8.36 12.60
CA ASN A 137 11.90 -9.72 12.95
C ASN A 137 11.53 -10.65 11.81
N TRP A 138 12.50 -11.02 10.96
CA TRP A 138 12.28 -11.86 9.79
C TRP A 138 11.87 -13.30 10.11
N ALA A 139 12.08 -13.78 11.34
CA ALA A 139 11.63 -15.10 11.76
C ALA A 139 10.13 -15.12 12.08
N THR A 140 9.60 -14.06 12.68
CA THR A 140 8.19 -13.97 13.08
C THR A 140 7.35 -13.10 12.14
N LEU A 141 7.99 -12.34 11.24
CA LEU A 141 7.38 -11.32 10.38
C LEU A 141 6.64 -10.23 11.17
N GLN A 142 7.13 -9.95 12.38
CA GLN A 142 6.58 -8.90 13.23
C GLN A 142 7.47 -7.65 13.19
N TYR A 143 6.82 -6.49 13.31
CA TYR A 143 7.50 -5.19 13.31
C TYR A 143 7.65 -4.64 14.72
N ALA A 144 8.89 -4.49 15.16
CA ALA A 144 9.24 -3.88 16.44
C ALA A 144 8.96 -2.37 16.44
N ASP A 145 8.54 -1.85 17.60
CA ASP A 145 8.31 -0.43 17.83
C ASP A 145 7.30 0.26 16.89
N PHE A 146 6.40 -0.51 16.24
CA PHE A 146 5.39 0.03 15.33
C PHE A 146 4.59 1.19 15.94
N TRP A 147 4.26 1.10 17.24
CA TRP A 147 3.49 2.11 17.95
C TRP A 147 4.29 3.33 18.40
N THR A 148 5.61 3.34 18.16
CA THR A 148 6.45 4.52 18.38
C THR A 148 6.39 5.43 17.15
N PRO A 149 6.46 6.76 17.30
CA PRO A 149 6.43 7.67 16.15
C PRO A 149 7.53 7.39 15.12
N THR A 150 8.73 7.05 15.59
CA THR A 150 9.87 6.76 14.72
C THR A 150 9.72 5.42 14.00
N GLY A 151 9.31 4.37 14.71
CA GLY A 151 9.03 3.06 14.12
C GLY A 151 7.89 3.11 13.11
N PHE A 152 6.81 3.84 13.43
CA PHE A 152 5.68 4.03 12.53
C PHE A 152 6.09 4.73 11.22
N ILE A 153 6.84 5.83 11.31
CA ILE A 153 7.30 6.57 10.11
C ILE A 153 8.23 5.69 9.26
N ARG A 154 9.15 4.94 9.90
CA ARG A 154 10.05 4.04 9.19
C ARG A 154 9.27 2.92 8.49
N ASN A 155 8.31 2.30 9.19
CA ASN A 155 7.43 1.28 8.63
C ASN A 155 6.65 1.81 7.44
N LEU A 156 6.04 2.99 7.58
CA LEU A 156 5.14 3.54 6.58
C LEU A 156 5.83 4.02 5.29
N PHE A 157 7.02 4.59 5.39
CA PHE A 157 7.67 5.28 4.26
C PHE A 157 8.90 4.57 3.69
N TYR A 158 9.46 3.60 4.40
CA TYR A 158 10.74 3.00 4.02
C TYR A 158 10.74 1.48 3.99
N ASN A 159 10.09 0.82 4.95
CA ASN A 159 9.92 -0.64 4.94
C ASN A 159 8.81 -1.05 3.97
#